data_AF-A0A558JA90-F1
#
_entry.id   AF-A0A558JA90-F1
#
_cell.length_a   1.000
_cell.length_b   1.000
_cell.length_c   1.000
_cell.angle_alpha   90.00
_cell.angle_beta   90.00
_cell.angle_gamma   90.00
#
_symmetry.space_group_name_H-M   'P 1'
#
loop_
_entity.id
_entity.type
_entity.pdbx_description
1 polymer ?
#
loop_
_entity_poly.entity_id
_entity_poly.type
_entity_poly.pdbx_seq_one_letter_code
_entity_poly.pdbx_strand_id
1 'polypeptide(L)'
;MEDFSPIARLEMIILKANSMDGTAPTKAVWGKVFNYDKDDRLSVADYAFEYLRLVERVEIYLSVVISNYSKSEINKNSVISLKELAFSFSSPTQWNSHNSKISDSVLVLLEMGKALYDANYPSSETKIGNEYIAELKESLDILFKSIFDSGLSRELRLKLCADIIQMMNAIKFYEVRGSDGMQEGMSLLIGRYAFNSTELKKKEANDVREKFSDVFSKFFAAMSHANTLHQFLENAPEIMKQLINQS
;
A
#
# COMPACT_ATOMS: atom_id res chain seq x y z
N MET A 1 13.02 -11.76 9.95
CA MET A 1 12.45 -10.99 8.84
C MET A 1 11.73 -9.80 9.47
N GLU A 2 11.83 -8.59 8.92
CA GLU A 2 11.20 -7.39 9.50
C GLU A 2 9.68 -7.52 9.37
N ASP A 3 8.96 -7.49 10.49
CA ASP A 3 7.48 -7.49 10.51
C ASP A 3 6.96 -6.23 9.83
N PHE A 4 6.11 -6.42 8.82
CA PHE A 4 5.51 -5.35 8.03
C PHE A 4 3.97 -5.41 8.06
N SER A 5 3.41 -6.01 9.12
CA SER A 5 1.99 -5.97 9.44
C SER A 5 1.43 -4.53 9.49
N PRO A 6 0.11 -4.33 9.36
CA PRO A 6 -0.48 -2.98 9.44
C PRO A 6 -0.13 -2.24 10.74
N ILE A 7 -0.09 -2.94 11.87
CA ILE A 7 0.25 -2.34 13.15
C ILE A 7 1.74 -2.00 13.26
N ALA A 8 2.63 -2.85 12.73
CA ALA A 8 4.05 -2.53 12.64
C ALA A 8 4.31 -1.33 11.74
N ARG A 9 3.64 -1.23 10.58
CA ARG A 9 3.71 -0.04 9.71
C ARG A 9 3.28 1.23 10.45
N LEU A 10 2.16 1.17 11.17
CA LEU A 10 1.68 2.32 11.93
C LEU A 10 2.66 2.71 13.04
N GLU A 11 3.16 1.72 13.80
CA GLU A 11 4.18 1.92 14.83
C GLU A 11 5.44 2.58 14.24
N MET A 12 5.97 2.06 13.13
CA MET A 12 7.13 2.64 12.44
C MET A 12 6.89 4.09 12.02
N ILE A 13 5.72 4.40 11.45
CA ILE A 13 5.33 5.75 11.05
C ILE A 13 5.30 6.69 12.27
N ILE A 14 4.68 6.24 13.36
CA ILE A 14 4.51 7.03 14.59
C ILE A 14 5.83 7.25 15.30
N LEU A 15 6.67 6.22 15.43
CA LEU A 15 8.01 6.34 16.01
C LEU A 15 8.89 7.27 15.17
N LYS A 16 8.85 7.14 13.85
CA LYS A 16 9.57 8.03 12.94
C LYS A 16 9.12 9.47 13.14
N ALA A 17 7.81 9.74 13.15
CA ALA A 17 7.27 11.08 13.39
C ALA A 17 7.66 11.63 14.77
N ASN A 18 7.58 10.80 15.82
CA ASN A 18 7.91 11.20 17.19
C ASN A 18 9.38 11.58 17.37
N SER A 19 10.29 10.94 16.61
CA SER A 19 11.73 11.24 16.64
C SER A 19 12.12 12.56 15.96
N MET A 20 11.18 13.24 15.31
CA MET A 20 11.45 14.44 14.51
C MET A 20 11.58 15.67 15.39
N ASP A 21 12.37 16.65 14.93
CA ASP A 21 12.52 17.94 15.60
C ASP A 21 11.16 18.62 15.86
N GLY A 22 10.84 18.79 17.14
CA GLY A 22 9.58 19.39 17.60
C GLY A 22 9.39 20.84 17.15
N THR A 23 10.46 21.55 16.77
CA THR A 23 10.38 22.94 16.28
C THR A 23 10.10 23.04 14.78
N ALA A 24 10.24 21.93 14.04
CA ALA A 24 9.97 21.90 12.61
C ALA A 24 8.48 22.10 12.31
N PRO A 25 8.12 22.73 11.17
CA PRO A 25 6.73 22.77 10.71
C PRO A 25 6.16 21.36 10.53
N THR A 26 4.94 21.13 11.03
CA THR A 26 4.31 19.80 11.03
C THR A 26 4.18 19.23 9.62
N LYS A 27 3.79 20.04 8.63
CA LYS A 27 3.77 19.62 7.22
C LYS A 27 5.13 19.12 6.70
N ALA A 28 6.24 19.68 7.20
CA ALA A 28 7.59 19.25 6.82
C ALA A 28 7.99 17.95 7.51
N VAL A 29 7.51 17.72 8.74
CA VAL A 29 7.66 16.43 9.43
C VAL A 29 7.01 15.32 8.63
N TRP A 30 5.74 15.47 8.26
CA TRP A 30 5.03 14.46 7.48
C TRP A 30 5.62 14.22 6.09
N GLY A 31 6.03 15.29 5.39
CA GLY A 31 6.75 15.17 4.12
C GLY A 31 8.02 14.32 4.24
N LYS A 32 8.78 14.45 5.33
CA LYS A 32 9.97 13.60 5.60
C LYS A 32 9.62 12.18 6.04
N VAL A 33 8.55 12.00 6.81
CA VAL A 33 8.10 10.68 7.27
C VAL A 33 7.71 9.81 6.07
N PHE A 34 6.94 10.37 5.15
CA PHE A 34 6.40 9.65 3.97
C PHE A 34 7.18 9.88 2.67
N ASN A 35 8.23 10.71 2.69
CA ASN A 35 9.04 11.08 1.53
C ASN A 35 8.22 11.67 0.37
N TYR A 36 7.34 12.63 0.66
CA TYR A 36 6.58 13.38 -0.34
C TYR A 36 6.92 14.88 -0.29
N ASP A 37 6.65 15.59 -1.40
CA ASP A 37 6.78 17.04 -1.45
C ASP A 37 5.69 17.73 -0.61
N LYS A 38 6.09 18.33 0.51
CA LYS A 38 5.21 19.04 1.44
C LYS A 38 4.41 20.20 0.83
N ASP A 39 4.81 20.69 -0.34
CA ASP A 39 4.12 21.78 -1.03
C ASP A 39 3.18 21.25 -2.15
N ASP A 40 3.23 19.95 -2.47
CA ASP A 40 2.20 19.25 -3.26
C ASP A 40 0.97 18.94 -2.38
N ARG A 41 -0.04 19.80 -2.49
CA ARG A 41 -1.29 19.69 -1.72
C ARG A 41 -2.06 18.39 -1.98
N LEU A 42 -1.96 17.82 -3.17
CA LEU A 42 -2.64 16.55 -3.48
C LEU A 42 -1.95 15.40 -2.76
N SER A 43 -0.62 15.33 -2.83
CA SER A 43 0.13 14.33 -2.07
C SER A 43 -0.07 14.47 -0.56
N VAL A 44 -0.11 15.69 -0.01
CA VAL A 44 -0.44 15.92 1.41
C VAL A 44 -1.80 15.30 1.77
N ALA A 45 -2.84 15.56 0.97
CA ALA A 45 -4.17 15.06 1.22
C ALA A 45 -4.24 13.53 1.09
N ASP A 46 -3.62 12.96 0.05
CA ASP A 46 -3.59 11.51 -0.16
C ASP A 46 -2.93 10.80 1.03
N TYR A 47 -1.74 11.24 1.45
CA TYR A 47 -1.04 10.59 2.57
C TYR A 47 -1.78 10.75 3.90
N ALA A 48 -2.45 11.88 4.13
CA ALA A 48 -3.27 12.07 5.32
C ALA A 48 -4.43 11.05 5.37
N PHE A 49 -5.07 10.84 4.22
CA PHE A 49 -6.16 9.88 4.08
C PHE A 49 -5.70 8.44 4.20
N GLU A 50 -4.57 8.07 3.58
CA GLU A 50 -4.00 6.74 3.69
C GLU A 50 -3.52 6.43 5.11
N TYR A 51 -2.93 7.41 5.81
CA TYR A 51 -2.60 7.29 7.22
C TYR A 51 -3.86 7.02 8.07
N LEU A 52 -4.94 7.79 7.85
CA LEU A 52 -6.19 7.59 8.59
C LEU A 52 -6.77 6.18 8.37
N ARG A 53 -6.76 5.70 7.12
CA ARG A 53 -7.18 4.33 6.77
C ARG A 53 -6.33 3.27 7.46
N LEU A 54 -5.03 3.49 7.59
CA LEU A 54 -4.15 2.58 8.32
C LEU A 54 -4.53 2.55 9.81
N VAL A 55 -4.78 3.71 10.42
CA VAL A 55 -5.24 3.80 11.81
C VAL A 55 -6.57 3.06 12.01
N GLU A 56 -7.53 3.23 11.10
CA GLU A 56 -8.82 2.52 11.16
C GLU A 56 -8.65 1.01 11.02
N ARG A 57 -7.77 0.55 10.11
CA ARG A 57 -7.46 -0.87 9.96
C ARG A 57 -6.85 -1.46 11.23
N VAL A 58 -5.92 -0.74 11.85
CA VAL A 58 -5.30 -1.14 13.12
C VAL A 58 -6.34 -1.16 14.25
N GLU A 59 -7.23 -0.17 14.33
CA GLU A 59 -8.33 -0.15 15.31
C GLU A 59 -9.25 -1.38 15.18
N ILE A 60 -9.66 -1.71 13.95
CA ILE A 60 -10.47 -2.91 13.69
C ILE A 60 -9.74 -4.15 14.19
N TYR A 61 -8.46 -4.29 13.85
CA TYR A 61 -7.64 -5.41 14.29
C TYR A 61 -7.58 -5.49 15.83
N LEU A 62 -7.23 -4.39 16.51
CA LEU A 62 -7.14 -4.33 17.97
C LEU A 62 -8.48 -4.68 18.63
N SER A 63 -9.60 -4.28 18.03
CA SER A 63 -10.94 -4.60 18.52
C SER A 63 -11.25 -6.10 18.51
N VAL A 64 -10.59 -6.87 17.64
CA VAL A 64 -10.75 -8.33 17.52
C VAL A 64 -9.82 -9.06 18.49
N VAL A 65 -8.58 -8.61 18.65
CA VAL A 65 -7.56 -9.36 19.42
C VAL A 65 -7.43 -8.94 20.89
N ILE A 66 -7.80 -7.71 21.24
CA ILE A 66 -7.73 -7.24 22.62
C ILE A 66 -9.08 -7.48 23.30
N SER A 67 -9.07 -8.33 24.33
CA SER A 67 -10.24 -8.55 25.18
C SER A 67 -10.72 -7.24 25.80
N ASN A 68 -12.03 -6.97 25.73
CA ASN A 68 -12.65 -5.74 26.25
C ASN A 68 -12.08 -4.44 25.65
N TYR A 69 -11.49 -4.46 24.44
CA TYR A 69 -10.99 -3.27 23.75
C TYR A 69 -11.98 -2.08 23.80
N SER A 70 -13.24 -2.33 23.45
CA SER A 70 -14.31 -1.33 23.42
C SER A 70 -14.74 -0.80 24.79
N LYS A 71 -14.29 -1.41 25.90
CA LYS A 71 -14.53 -0.92 27.27
C LYS A 71 -13.34 -0.17 27.85
N SER A 72 -12.16 -0.29 27.23
CA SER A 72 -10.95 0.43 27.66
C SER A 72 -10.96 1.85 27.12
N GLU A 73 -11.16 2.82 28.00
CA GLU A 73 -11.10 4.25 27.66
C GLU A 73 -9.70 4.67 27.22
N ILE A 74 -8.66 4.05 27.78
CA ILE A 74 -7.26 4.29 27.41
C ILE A 74 -7.02 3.89 25.95
N ASN A 75 -7.54 2.75 25.52
CA ASN A 75 -7.37 2.27 24.15
C ASN A 75 -8.09 3.18 23.16
N LYS A 76 -9.34 3.56 23.48
CA LYS A 76 -10.13 4.51 22.67
C LYS A 76 -9.42 5.85 22.51
N ASN A 77 -8.98 6.45 23.61
CA ASN A 77 -8.31 7.75 23.57
C ASN A 77 -6.99 7.70 22.82
N SER A 78 -6.26 6.58 22.91
CA SER A 78 -5.04 6.37 22.15
C SER A 78 -5.31 6.32 20.64
N VAL A 79 -6.36 5.60 20.21
CA VAL A 79 -6.75 5.57 18.79
C VAL A 79 -7.33 6.91 18.31
N ILE A 80 -8.11 7.60 19.13
CA ILE A 80 -8.59 8.96 18.81
C ILE A 80 -7.39 9.88 18.58
N SER A 81 -6.39 9.83 19.45
CA SER A 81 -5.16 10.63 19.30
C SER A 81 -4.43 10.32 17.99
N LEU A 82 -4.35 9.05 17.61
CA LEU A 82 -3.79 8.63 16.32
C LEU A 82 -4.59 9.16 15.13
N LYS A 83 -5.93 9.09 15.17
CA LYS A 83 -6.80 9.63 14.10
C LYS A 83 -6.65 11.14 13.97
N GLU A 84 -6.56 11.85 15.08
CA GLU A 84 -6.42 13.31 15.09
C GLU A 84 -5.12 13.81 14.44
N LEU A 85 -4.06 12.99 14.44
CA LEU A 85 -2.81 13.32 13.74
C LEU A 85 -3.00 13.46 12.22
N ALA A 86 -3.99 12.78 11.62
CA ALA A 86 -4.30 12.90 10.19
C ALA A 86 -4.63 14.35 9.79
N PHE A 87 -5.30 15.09 10.68
CA PHE A 87 -5.67 16.50 10.44
C PHE A 87 -4.50 17.48 10.59
N SER A 88 -3.32 17.01 11.00
CA SER A 88 -2.13 17.84 11.14
C SER A 88 -1.24 17.88 9.89
N PHE A 89 -1.53 17.06 8.86
CA PHE A 89 -0.66 16.89 7.69
C PHE A 89 -0.38 18.17 6.91
N SER A 90 -1.37 19.06 6.83
CA SER A 90 -1.23 20.36 6.17
C SER A 90 -0.83 21.50 7.13
N SER A 91 -0.66 21.20 8.43
CA SER A 91 -0.49 22.22 9.46
C SER A 91 0.85 22.94 9.33
N PRO A 92 0.85 24.29 9.32
CA PRO A 92 2.08 25.07 9.35
C PRO A 92 2.67 25.21 10.76
N THR A 93 1.93 24.82 11.80
CA THR A 93 2.37 24.92 13.20
C THR A 93 3.54 23.99 13.48
N GLN A 94 4.27 24.28 14.56
CA GLN A 94 5.39 23.45 15.02
C GLN A 94 4.90 22.06 15.44
N TRP A 95 5.74 21.04 15.19
CA TRP A 95 5.42 19.65 15.47
C TRP A 95 5.13 19.37 16.95
N ASN A 96 5.77 20.09 17.87
CA ASN A 96 5.50 20.03 19.32
C ASN A 96 4.03 20.29 19.69
N SER A 97 3.27 20.97 18.84
CA SER A 97 1.84 21.25 19.05
C SER A 97 0.96 20.03 18.77
N HIS A 98 1.52 19.01 18.12
CA HIS A 98 0.81 17.80 17.70
C HIS A 98 1.44 16.52 18.25
N ASN A 99 2.76 16.48 18.49
CA ASN A 99 3.46 15.29 18.94
C ASN A 99 3.02 14.80 20.33
N SER A 100 2.42 15.68 21.16
CA SER A 100 1.82 15.30 22.45
C SER A 100 0.68 14.28 22.30
N LYS A 101 0.10 14.14 21.11
CA LYS A 101 -0.86 13.07 20.78
C LYS A 101 -0.20 11.68 20.67
N ILE A 102 1.13 11.62 20.56
CA ILE A 102 1.92 10.38 20.62
C ILE A 102 2.36 10.19 22.08
N SER A 103 1.40 9.85 22.93
CA SER A 103 1.65 9.58 24.35
C SER A 103 2.25 8.19 24.57
N ASP A 104 2.79 7.94 25.76
CA ASP A 104 3.23 6.60 26.17
C ASP A 104 2.12 5.55 26.03
N SER A 105 0.86 5.92 26.30
CA SER A 105 -0.28 5.00 26.12
C SER A 105 -0.50 4.61 24.67
N VAL A 106 -0.26 5.53 23.72
CA VAL A 106 -0.33 5.23 22.28
C VAL A 106 0.78 4.26 21.89
N LEU A 107 2.01 4.51 22.36
CA LEU A 107 3.15 3.64 22.05
C LEU A 107 2.96 2.24 22.62
N VAL A 108 2.55 2.14 23.90
CA VAL A 108 2.25 0.85 24.54
C VAL A 108 1.11 0.12 23.83
N LEU A 109 0.05 0.81 23.40
CA LEU A 109 -1.03 0.19 22.64
C LEU A 109 -0.53 -0.43 21.34
N LEU A 110 0.33 0.28 20.60
CA LEU A 110 0.89 -0.20 19.34
C LEU A 110 1.85 -1.38 19.57
N GLU A 111 2.74 -1.29 20.54
CA GLU A 111 3.69 -2.36 20.89
C GLU A 111 2.95 -3.63 21.34
N MET A 112 1.99 -3.51 22.26
CA MET A 112 1.17 -4.63 22.71
C MET A 112 0.34 -5.21 21.58
N GLY A 113 -0.26 -4.35 20.76
CA GLY A 113 -1.08 -4.78 19.62
C GLY A 113 -0.26 -5.54 18.59
N LYS A 114 0.98 -5.12 18.32
CA LYS A 114 1.92 -5.82 17.45
C LYS A 114 2.29 -7.19 18.00
N ALA A 115 2.64 -7.28 19.28
CA ALA A 115 2.93 -8.57 19.93
C ALA A 115 1.72 -9.54 19.85
N LEU A 116 0.51 -9.02 20.03
CA LEU A 116 -0.72 -9.81 19.83
C LEU A 116 -0.95 -10.18 18.36
N TYR A 117 -0.54 -9.34 17.41
CA TYR A 117 -0.65 -9.61 15.97
C TYR A 117 0.21 -10.79 15.61
N ASP A 118 1.50 -10.73 15.95
CA ASP A 118 2.45 -11.79 15.67
C ASP A 118 2.03 -13.12 16.32
N ALA A 119 1.48 -13.06 17.55
CA ALA A 119 0.99 -14.25 18.25
C ALA A 119 -0.23 -14.92 17.58
N ASN A 120 -1.10 -14.15 16.93
CA ASN A 120 -2.31 -14.66 16.28
C ASN A 120 -2.12 -14.91 14.77
N TYR A 121 -1.12 -14.27 14.15
CA TYR A 121 -0.86 -14.29 12.71
C TYR A 121 0.64 -14.50 12.43
N PRO A 122 1.18 -15.70 12.69
CA PRO A 122 2.62 -15.99 12.59
C PRO A 122 3.19 -15.90 11.17
N SER A 123 2.34 -15.86 10.14
CA SER A 123 2.70 -15.59 8.75
C SER A 123 2.40 -14.14 8.37
N SER A 124 2.90 -13.18 9.16
CA SER A 124 2.72 -11.76 8.88
C SER A 124 3.46 -11.31 7.63
N GLU A 125 2.96 -10.25 6.99
CA GLU A 125 3.60 -9.64 5.83
C GLU A 125 5.04 -9.24 6.16
N THR A 126 5.96 -9.54 5.26
CA THR A 126 7.34 -9.07 5.33
C THR A 126 7.57 -7.97 4.31
N LYS A 127 8.42 -7.00 4.66
CA LYS A 127 8.68 -5.87 3.77
C LYS A 127 9.26 -6.34 2.44
N ILE A 128 8.68 -5.87 1.33
CA ILE A 128 9.18 -6.11 -0.02
C ILE A 128 10.48 -5.33 -0.22
N GLY A 129 11.50 -5.98 -0.76
CA GLY A 129 12.77 -5.32 -1.08
C GLY A 129 12.58 -4.17 -2.08
N ASN A 130 13.29 -3.07 -1.86
CA ASN A 130 13.21 -1.87 -2.72
C ASN A 130 13.50 -2.18 -4.20
N GLU A 131 14.36 -3.16 -4.47
CA GLU A 131 14.66 -3.67 -5.81
C GLU A 131 13.42 -4.21 -6.52
N TYR A 132 12.62 -5.08 -5.87
CA TYR A 132 11.38 -5.61 -6.43
C TYR A 132 10.34 -4.52 -6.71
N ILE A 133 10.23 -3.54 -5.81
CA ILE A 133 9.35 -2.39 -5.99
C ILE A 133 9.81 -1.54 -7.18
N ALA A 134 11.12 -1.30 -7.33
CA ALA A 134 11.67 -0.54 -8.43
C ALA A 134 11.47 -1.23 -9.78
N GLU A 135 11.78 -2.53 -9.86
CA GLU A 135 11.56 -3.34 -11.05
C GLU A 135 10.08 -3.36 -11.47
N LEU A 136 9.15 -3.52 -10.52
CA LEU A 136 7.72 -3.51 -10.82
C LEU A 136 7.25 -2.14 -11.34
N LYS A 137 7.74 -1.03 -10.77
CA LYS A 137 7.44 0.31 -11.28
C LYS A 137 7.93 0.50 -12.71
N GLU A 138 9.16 0.08 -13.00
CA GLU A 138 9.74 0.18 -14.33
C GLU A 138 8.94 -0.64 -15.35
N SER A 139 8.57 -1.89 -15.03
CA SER A 139 7.74 -2.71 -15.90
C SER A 139 6.36 -2.10 -16.16
N LEU A 140 5.75 -1.46 -15.15
CA LEU A 140 4.48 -0.75 -15.31
C LEU A 140 4.60 0.48 -16.22
N ASP A 141 5.67 1.25 -16.10
CA ASP A 141 5.94 2.40 -16.98
C ASP A 141 6.15 1.96 -18.43
N ILE A 142 6.86 0.86 -18.64
CA ILE A 142 7.07 0.26 -19.96
C ILE A 142 5.73 -0.22 -20.53
N LEU A 143 4.92 -0.94 -19.73
CA LEU A 143 3.61 -1.41 -20.14
C LEU A 143 2.66 -0.24 -20.49
N PHE A 144 2.67 0.82 -19.69
CA PHE A 144 1.87 2.03 -19.93
C PHE A 144 2.17 2.63 -21.31
N LYS A 145 3.45 2.82 -21.63
CA LYS A 145 3.89 3.35 -22.94
C LYS A 145 3.48 2.43 -24.08
N SER A 146 3.72 1.13 -23.94
CA SER A 146 3.34 0.11 -24.94
C SER A 146 1.84 0.17 -25.24
N ILE A 147 0.98 0.25 -24.21
CA ILE A 147 -0.47 0.37 -24.39
C ILE A 147 -0.83 1.69 -25.05
N PHE A 148 -0.25 2.81 -24.59
CA PHE A 148 -0.55 4.14 -25.11
C PHE A 148 -0.29 4.22 -26.62
N ASP A 149 0.86 3.70 -27.06
CA ASP A 149 1.31 3.73 -28.46
C ASP A 149 0.76 2.57 -29.31
N SER A 150 0.08 1.60 -28.69
CA SER A 150 -0.47 0.43 -29.40
C SER A 150 -1.61 0.77 -30.37
N GLY A 151 -1.85 -0.18 -31.29
CA GLY A 151 -3.01 -0.20 -32.19
C GLY A 151 -4.33 -0.65 -31.54
N LEU A 152 -4.37 -0.80 -30.21
CA LEU A 152 -5.60 -1.17 -29.49
C LEU A 152 -6.68 -0.09 -29.64
N SER A 153 -7.94 -0.52 -29.47
CA SER A 153 -9.07 0.40 -29.47
C SER A 153 -8.84 1.53 -28.45
N ARG A 154 -9.22 2.76 -28.81
CA ARG A 154 -9.01 3.93 -27.95
C ARG A 154 -9.62 3.71 -26.56
N GLU A 155 -10.80 3.11 -26.50
CA GLU A 155 -11.47 2.80 -25.25
C GLU A 155 -10.66 1.83 -24.38
N LEU A 156 -10.16 0.73 -24.96
CA LEU A 156 -9.35 -0.24 -24.22
C LEU A 156 -8.03 0.38 -23.73
N ARG A 157 -7.34 1.17 -24.56
CA ARG A 157 -6.12 1.87 -24.14
C ARG A 157 -6.36 2.75 -22.93
N LEU A 158 -7.40 3.59 -22.97
CA LEU A 158 -7.72 4.48 -21.85
C LEU A 158 -8.02 3.71 -20.57
N LYS A 159 -8.79 2.61 -20.65
CA LYS A 159 -9.09 1.77 -19.49
C LYS A 159 -7.84 1.10 -18.92
N LEU A 160 -7.01 0.49 -19.76
CA LEU A 160 -5.78 -0.17 -19.30
C LEU A 160 -4.78 0.84 -18.70
N CYS A 161 -4.59 2.00 -19.34
CA CYS A 161 -3.77 3.07 -18.80
C CYS A 161 -4.28 3.56 -17.43
N ALA A 162 -5.60 3.69 -17.25
CA ALA A 162 -6.19 4.08 -15.97
C ALA A 162 -5.95 3.02 -14.88
N ASP A 163 -6.07 1.72 -15.20
CA ASP A 163 -5.81 0.65 -14.25
C ASP A 163 -4.31 0.56 -13.89
N ILE A 164 -3.41 0.82 -14.84
CA ILE A 164 -1.97 0.90 -14.57
C ILE A 164 -1.65 2.06 -13.64
N ILE A 165 -2.24 3.24 -13.84
CA ILE A 165 -2.08 4.38 -12.93
C ILE A 165 -2.58 4.02 -11.52
N GLN A 166 -3.67 3.27 -11.40
CA GLN A 166 -4.14 2.77 -10.11
C GLN A 166 -3.13 1.82 -9.45
N MET A 167 -2.51 0.92 -10.21
CA MET A 167 -1.43 0.06 -9.71
C MET A 167 -0.20 0.86 -9.30
N MET A 168 0.22 1.86 -10.08
CA MET A 168 1.32 2.76 -9.72
C MET A 168 1.03 3.51 -8.42
N ASN A 169 -0.21 3.95 -8.21
CA ASN A 169 -0.65 4.56 -6.96
C ASN A 169 -0.62 3.56 -5.79
N ALA A 170 -1.02 2.31 -6.01
CA ALA A 170 -0.90 1.27 -4.99
C ALA A 170 0.56 1.08 -4.54
N ILE A 171 1.51 1.12 -5.48
CA ILE A 171 2.93 1.07 -5.17
C ILE A 171 3.41 2.35 -4.47
N LYS A 172 2.94 3.54 -4.88
CA LYS A 172 3.25 4.83 -4.21
C LYS A 172 2.95 4.77 -2.71
N PHE A 173 1.83 4.15 -2.34
CA PHE A 173 1.39 4.03 -0.95
C PHE A 173 1.79 2.71 -0.27
N TYR A 174 2.73 1.95 -0.83
CA TYR A 174 3.14 0.65 -0.29
C TYR A 174 3.55 0.71 1.20
N GLU A 175 4.30 1.74 1.61
CA GLU A 175 4.71 1.92 3.01
C GLU A 175 3.53 2.06 3.99
N VAL A 176 2.34 2.39 3.49
CA VAL A 176 1.12 2.57 4.28
C VAL A 176 0.15 1.41 4.06
N ARG A 177 -0.09 1.01 2.82
CA ARG A 177 -1.07 -0.03 2.43
C ARG A 177 -0.51 -1.45 2.47
N GLY A 178 0.81 -1.63 2.35
CA GLY A 178 1.44 -2.93 2.27
C GLY A 178 1.04 -3.70 1.01
N SER A 179 1.24 -5.02 1.05
CA SER A 179 0.94 -5.94 -0.03
C SER A 179 -0.52 -5.91 -0.46
N ASP A 180 -1.45 -5.69 0.47
CA ASP A 180 -2.89 -5.68 0.18
C ASP A 180 -3.24 -4.65 -0.90
N GLY A 181 -2.72 -3.43 -0.78
CA GLY A 181 -2.97 -2.39 -1.78
C GLY A 181 -2.44 -2.77 -3.16
N MET A 182 -1.27 -3.43 -3.21
CA MET A 182 -0.69 -3.93 -4.46
C MET A 182 -1.52 -5.09 -5.04
N GLN A 183 -2.05 -5.99 -4.20
CA GLN A 183 -2.92 -7.09 -4.62
C GLN A 183 -4.25 -6.59 -5.18
N GLU A 184 -4.86 -5.58 -4.56
CA GLU A 184 -6.08 -4.93 -5.06
C GLU A 184 -5.85 -4.30 -6.44
N GLY A 185 -4.76 -3.52 -6.59
CA GLY A 185 -4.40 -2.89 -7.86
C GLY A 185 -4.11 -3.93 -8.96
N MET A 186 -3.39 -5.01 -8.61
CA MET A 186 -3.08 -6.07 -9.56
C MET A 186 -4.33 -6.87 -9.97
N SER A 187 -5.24 -7.13 -9.04
CA SER A 187 -6.48 -7.84 -9.31
C SER A 187 -7.35 -7.11 -10.34
N LEU A 188 -7.41 -5.78 -10.25
CA LEU A 188 -8.07 -4.94 -11.25
C LEU A 188 -7.43 -5.09 -12.63
N LEU A 189 -6.09 -5.06 -12.69
CA LEU A 189 -5.34 -5.17 -13.93
C LEU A 189 -5.50 -6.55 -14.59
N ILE A 190 -5.42 -7.63 -13.80
CA ILE A 190 -5.69 -9.00 -14.26
C ILE A 190 -7.13 -9.12 -14.76
N GLY A 191 -8.09 -8.59 -14.01
CA GLY A 191 -9.50 -8.58 -14.41
C GLY A 191 -9.67 -7.89 -15.77
N ARG A 192 -9.09 -6.69 -15.94
CA ARG A 192 -9.16 -5.97 -17.21
C ARG A 192 -8.53 -6.75 -18.36
N TYR A 193 -7.36 -7.35 -18.14
CA TYR A 193 -6.70 -8.21 -19.12
C TYR A 193 -7.60 -9.38 -19.54
N ALA A 194 -8.16 -10.10 -18.57
CA ALA A 194 -9.01 -11.26 -18.82
C ALA A 194 -10.28 -10.91 -19.61
N PHE A 195 -10.98 -9.84 -19.22
CA PHE A 195 -12.21 -9.38 -19.89
C PHE A 195 -11.97 -8.92 -21.34
N ASN A 196 -10.75 -8.49 -21.68
CA ASN A 196 -10.41 -7.99 -23.01
C ASN A 196 -9.43 -8.92 -23.75
N SER A 197 -9.36 -10.17 -23.32
CA SER A 197 -8.42 -11.16 -23.85
C SER A 197 -8.55 -11.38 -25.36
N THR A 198 -9.75 -11.27 -25.93
CA THR A 198 -9.97 -11.41 -27.38
C THR A 198 -9.29 -10.30 -28.19
N GLU A 199 -9.38 -9.05 -27.76
CA GLU A 199 -8.65 -7.94 -28.38
C GLU A 199 -7.15 -8.06 -28.13
N LEU A 200 -6.77 -8.42 -26.91
CA LEU A 200 -5.38 -8.59 -26.52
C LEU A 200 -4.72 -9.81 -27.17
N LYS A 201 -5.46 -10.79 -27.71
CA LYS A 201 -4.95 -11.94 -28.48
C LYS A 201 -4.62 -11.62 -29.95
N LYS A 202 -5.00 -10.45 -30.46
CA LYS A 202 -4.64 -10.04 -31.84
C LYS A 202 -3.12 -9.90 -31.98
N LYS A 203 -2.58 -10.12 -33.19
CA LYS A 203 -1.13 -9.98 -33.45
C LYS A 203 -0.60 -8.59 -33.11
N GLU A 204 -1.41 -7.57 -33.34
CA GLU A 204 -1.11 -6.15 -33.06
C GLU A 204 -0.89 -5.87 -31.57
N ALA A 205 -1.38 -6.74 -30.68
CA ALA A 205 -1.24 -6.61 -29.24
C ALA A 205 -0.11 -7.47 -28.65
N ASN A 206 0.76 -8.08 -29.48
CA ASN A 206 1.79 -8.99 -28.99
C ASN A 206 2.76 -8.33 -28.00
N ASP A 207 3.26 -7.13 -28.31
CA ASP A 207 4.13 -6.36 -27.42
C ASP A 207 3.43 -6.06 -26.09
N VAL A 208 2.18 -5.59 -26.13
CA VAL A 208 1.36 -5.33 -24.93
C VAL A 208 1.22 -6.60 -24.07
N ARG A 209 0.94 -7.77 -24.67
CA ARG A 209 0.85 -9.04 -23.94
C ARG A 209 2.16 -9.43 -23.27
N GLU A 210 3.29 -9.28 -23.97
CA GLU A 210 4.61 -9.58 -23.41
C GLU A 210 4.91 -8.68 -22.20
N LYS A 211 4.57 -7.38 -22.29
CA LYS A 211 4.73 -6.45 -21.16
C LYS A 211 3.78 -6.75 -20.00
N PHE A 212 2.55 -7.21 -20.26
CA PHE A 212 1.68 -7.72 -19.20
C PHE A 212 2.31 -8.90 -18.48
N SER A 213 2.84 -9.87 -19.24
CA SER A 213 3.47 -11.05 -18.66
C SER A 213 4.68 -10.67 -17.77
N ASP A 214 5.47 -9.68 -18.18
CA ASP A 214 6.58 -9.17 -17.37
C ASP A 214 6.10 -8.51 -16.07
N VAL A 215 5.13 -7.57 -16.15
CA VAL A 215 4.53 -6.92 -14.97
C VAL A 215 3.99 -7.96 -13.98
N PHE A 216 3.28 -8.96 -14.48
CA PHE A 216 2.75 -10.01 -13.63
C PHE A 216 3.85 -10.84 -12.97
N SER A 217 4.88 -11.23 -13.73
CA SER A 217 6.04 -11.96 -13.20
C SER A 217 6.73 -11.18 -12.08
N LYS A 218 7.00 -9.88 -12.31
CA LYS A 218 7.61 -8.99 -11.30
C LYS A 218 6.74 -8.82 -10.06
N PHE A 219 5.43 -8.70 -10.24
CA PHE A 219 4.49 -8.65 -9.13
C PHE A 219 4.52 -9.93 -8.29
N PHE A 220 4.50 -11.11 -8.91
CA PHE A 220 4.58 -12.38 -8.18
C PHE A 220 5.91 -12.52 -7.43
N ALA A 221 7.03 -12.11 -8.05
CA ALA A 221 8.32 -12.08 -7.37
C ALA A 221 8.29 -11.18 -6.13
N ALA A 222 7.72 -9.97 -6.25
CA ALA A 222 7.54 -9.04 -5.14
C ALA A 222 6.66 -9.62 -4.01
N MET A 223 5.51 -10.20 -4.35
CA MET A 223 4.62 -10.81 -3.35
C MET A 223 5.23 -12.05 -2.69
N SER A 224 6.10 -12.78 -3.39
CA SER A 224 6.78 -13.96 -2.84
C SER A 224 7.79 -13.56 -1.79
N HIS A 225 8.48 -12.46 -2.02
CA HIS A 225 9.36 -11.86 -1.02
C HIS A 225 8.59 -11.36 0.21
N ALA A 226 7.33 -10.93 0.04
CA ALA A 226 6.48 -10.45 1.13
C ALA A 226 5.87 -11.56 2.01
N ASN A 227 6.08 -12.84 1.67
CA ASN A 227 5.40 -14.00 2.27
C ASN A 227 3.85 -13.94 2.23
N THR A 228 3.26 -13.05 1.45
CA THR A 228 1.80 -12.83 1.40
C THR A 228 1.08 -13.75 0.40
N LEU A 229 1.77 -14.78 -0.10
CA LEU A 229 1.39 -15.50 -1.31
C LEU A 229 0.52 -16.76 -1.11
N HIS A 230 0.12 -17.11 0.11
CA HIS A 230 -0.50 -18.42 0.36
C HIS A 230 -1.83 -18.66 -0.39
N GLN A 231 -2.67 -17.64 -0.63
CA GLN A 231 -3.95 -17.81 -1.35
C GLN A 231 -3.92 -17.33 -2.81
N PHE A 232 -3.10 -16.33 -3.12
CA PHE A 232 -3.01 -15.77 -4.48
C PHE A 232 -2.22 -16.70 -5.42
N LEU A 233 -1.20 -17.43 -4.94
CA LEU A 233 -0.42 -18.38 -5.76
C LEU A 233 -1.13 -19.68 -6.12
N GLU A 234 -2.08 -20.16 -5.32
CA GLU A 234 -2.72 -21.45 -5.64
C GLU A 234 -3.53 -21.36 -6.94
N ASN A 235 -4.08 -20.19 -7.25
CA ASN A 235 -5.00 -20.00 -8.37
C ASN A 235 -4.48 -19.03 -9.43
N ALA A 236 -3.79 -17.93 -9.07
CA ALA A 236 -3.46 -16.88 -10.04
C ALA A 236 -2.43 -17.31 -11.12
N PRO A 237 -1.35 -18.05 -10.82
CA PRO A 237 -0.43 -18.57 -11.84
C PRO A 237 -1.11 -19.54 -12.81
N GLU A 238 -2.06 -20.35 -12.33
CA GLU A 238 -2.77 -21.32 -13.17
C GLU A 238 -3.86 -20.64 -14.01
N ILE A 239 -4.59 -19.67 -13.44
CA ILE A 239 -5.49 -18.77 -14.18
C ILE A 239 -4.69 -18.03 -15.26
N MET A 240 -3.51 -17.54 -14.92
CA MET A 240 -2.62 -16.84 -15.85
C MET A 240 -2.07 -17.75 -16.94
N LYS A 241 -1.62 -18.96 -16.60
CA LYS A 241 -1.28 -19.98 -17.60
C LYS A 241 -2.46 -20.32 -18.48
N GLN A 242 -3.69 -20.38 -17.97
CA GLN A 242 -4.87 -20.59 -18.81
C GLN A 242 -5.17 -19.38 -19.71
N LEU A 243 -4.99 -18.16 -19.22
CA LEU A 243 -5.18 -16.92 -19.99
C LEU A 243 -4.08 -16.72 -21.05
N ILE A 244 -2.86 -17.19 -20.79
CA ILE A 244 -1.69 -17.07 -21.66
C ILE A 244 -1.55 -18.27 -22.61
N ASN A 245 -1.77 -19.51 -22.13
CA ASN A 245 -1.57 -20.77 -22.89
C ASN A 245 -2.83 -21.32 -23.58
N GLN A 246 -3.97 -20.61 -23.53
CA GLN A 246 -5.03 -20.77 -24.56
C GLN A 246 -4.73 -19.92 -25.81
N SER A 247 -3.44 -19.69 -26.05
CA SER A 247 -2.77 -19.20 -27.25
C SER A 247 -2.97 -20.13 -28.44
#